data_AF-A0A081BXC4-F1
#
_entry.id   AF-A0A081BXC4-F1
#
_cell.length_a   1.000
_cell.length_b   1.000
_cell.length_c   1.000
_cell.angle_alpha   90.00
_cell.angle_beta   90.00
_cell.angle_gamma   90.00
#
_symmetry.space_group_name_H-M   'P 1'
#
loop_
_entity.id
_entity.type
_entity.pdbx_description
1 polymer ?
#
loop_
_entity_poly.entity_id
_entity_poly.type
_entity_poly.pdbx_seq_one_letter_code
_entity_poly.pdbx_strand_id
1 'polypeptide(L)'
;MAVQTNVLTSYEQELIRIIHTLPVERIAQVIDFARYIESQTHEDFITLDSEQEEDILADEARWDAQFAATQDGLKRMAEHVRKEIRTGRTKAMKFTKSGGMKPA
;
A
#
# COMPACT_ATOMS: atom_id res chain seq x y z
N MET A 1 -33.96 6.08 24.43
CA MET A 1 -32.68 5.64 23.82
C MET A 1 -32.10 4.43 24.57
N ALA A 2 -32.85 3.34 24.71
CA ALA A 2 -32.41 2.13 25.46
C ALA A 2 -32.39 0.85 24.61
N VAL A 3 -32.77 0.94 23.33
CA VAL A 3 -32.88 -0.21 22.42
C VAL A 3 -31.55 -0.50 21.74
N GLN A 4 -30.75 0.52 21.42
CA GLN A 4 -29.49 0.36 20.68
C GLN A 4 -28.38 -0.31 21.51
N THR A 5 -28.30 -0.04 22.82
CA THR A 5 -27.30 -0.65 23.70
C THR A 5 -27.51 -2.15 23.88
N ASN A 6 -28.78 -2.61 23.88
CA ASN A 6 -29.12 -4.01 24.11
C ASN A 6 -28.81 -4.90 22.88
N VAL A 7 -28.82 -4.31 21.69
CA VAL A 7 -28.53 -5.01 20.43
C VAL A 7 -27.03 -5.21 20.24
N LEU A 8 -26.21 -4.19 20.56
CA LEU A 8 -24.75 -4.27 20.54
C LEU A 8 -24.23 -5.39 21.46
N THR A 9 -24.76 -5.47 22.68
CA THR A 9 -24.39 -6.53 23.63
C THR A 9 -24.80 -7.93 23.17
N SER A 10 -25.90 -8.05 22.41
CA SER A 10 -26.35 -9.34 21.89
C SER A 10 -25.47 -9.85 20.75
N TYR A 11 -24.99 -8.97 19.86
CA TYR A 11 -24.11 -9.36 18.76
C TYR A 11 -22.69 -9.66 19.25
N GLU A 12 -22.20 -8.93 20.26
CA GLU A 12 -20.91 -9.21 20.90
C GLU A 12 -20.90 -10.60 21.55
N GLN A 13 -21.95 -10.94 22.31
CA GLN A 13 -22.07 -12.25 22.94
C GLN A 13 -22.14 -13.40 21.93
N GLU A 14 -22.86 -13.18 20.83
CA GLU A 14 -22.96 -14.15 19.74
C GLU A 14 -21.60 -14.38 19.05
N LEU A 15 -20.84 -13.30 18.81
CA LEU A 15 -19.51 -13.38 18.23
C LEU A 15 -18.53 -14.15 19.14
N ILE A 16 -18.51 -13.83 20.44
CA ILE A 16 -17.68 -14.54 21.43
C ILE A 16 -18.03 -16.03 21.46
N ARG A 17 -19.32 -16.36 21.44
CA ARG A 17 -19.80 -17.74 21.40
C ARG A 17 -19.27 -18.48 20.17
N ILE A 18 -19.36 -17.87 18.99
CA ILE A 18 -18.87 -18.46 17.74
C ILE A 18 -17.35 -18.69 17.82
N ILE A 19 -16.58 -17.68 18.22
CA ILE A 19 -15.11 -17.75 18.29
C ILE A 19 -14.65 -18.89 19.22
N HIS A 20 -15.31 -19.09 20.36
CA HIS A 20 -14.96 -20.17 21.30
C HIS A 20 -15.19 -21.59 20.74
N THR A 21 -16.03 -21.75 19.71
CA THR A 21 -16.30 -23.06 19.09
C THR A 21 -15.39 -23.39 17.91
N LEU A 22 -14.57 -22.43 17.47
CA LEU A 22 -13.77 -22.56 16.26
C LEU A 22 -12.36 -23.08 16.56
N PRO A 23 -11.75 -23.86 15.63
CA PRO A 23 -10.32 -24.16 15.67
C PRO A 23 -9.48 -22.88 15.59
N VAL A 24 -8.27 -22.91 16.18
CA VAL A 24 -7.39 -21.73 16.28
C VAL A 24 -7.06 -21.09 14.93
N GLU A 25 -6.96 -21.89 13.87
CA GLU A 25 -6.70 -21.42 12.51
C GLU A 25 -7.86 -20.57 11.97
N ARG A 26 -9.10 -20.88 12.37
CA ARG A 26 -10.29 -20.12 12.00
C ARG A 26 -10.44 -18.87 12.86
N ILE A 27 -10.02 -18.91 14.12
CA ILE A 27 -9.97 -17.73 14.98
C ILE A 27 -9.01 -16.68 14.39
N ALA A 28 -7.83 -17.12 13.90
CA ALA A 28 -6.88 -16.22 13.24
C ALA A 28 -7.51 -15.49 12.04
N GLN A 29 -8.25 -16.20 11.18
CA GLN A 29 -8.95 -15.61 10.03
C GLN A 29 -10.00 -14.57 10.44
N VAL A 30 -10.74 -14.83 11.54
CA VAL A 30 -11.74 -13.87 12.06
C VAL A 30 -11.05 -12.61 12.59
N ILE A 31 -9.92 -12.76 13.28
CA ILE A 31 -9.12 -11.61 13.77
C ILE A 31 -8.57 -10.79 12.60
N ASP A 32 -8.02 -11.46 11.57
CA ASP A 32 -7.49 -10.77 10.39
C ASP A 32 -8.59 -10.01 9.65
N PHE A 33 -9.77 -10.60 9.51
CA PHE A 33 -10.91 -9.92 8.90
C PHE A 33 -11.40 -8.73 9.76
N ALA A 34 -11.48 -8.89 11.08
CA ALA A 34 -11.87 -7.80 11.97
C ALA A 34 -10.88 -6.62 11.89
N ARG A 35 -9.57 -6.91 11.84
CA ARG A 35 -8.52 -5.89 11.62
C ARG A 35 -8.64 -5.21 10.27
N TYR A 36 -8.99 -5.96 9.22
CA TYR A 36 -9.25 -5.36 7.91
C TYR A 36 -10.43 -4.38 7.98
N ILE A 37 -11.56 -4.77 8.58
CA ILE A 37 -12.70 -3.87 8.75
C ILE A 37 -12.35 -2.65 9.61
N GLU A 38 -11.61 -2.83 10.71
CA GLU A 38 -11.10 -1.74 11.54
C GLU A 38 -10.22 -0.78 10.73
N SER A 39 -9.34 -1.30 9.86
CA SER A 39 -8.50 -0.48 8.99
C SER A 39 -9.31 0.32 7.97
N GLN A 40 -10.41 -0.25 7.45
CA GLN A 40 -11.32 0.45 6.53
C GLN A 40 -12.12 1.54 7.24
N THR A 41 -12.34 1.46 8.54
CA THR A 41 -13.04 2.52 9.30
C THR A 41 -12.16 3.70 9.68
N HIS A 42 -10.84 3.60 9.49
CA HIS A 42 -9.94 4.74 9.64
C HIS A 42 -10.05 5.60 8.37
N GLU A 43 -10.40 6.88 8.54
CA GLU A 43 -10.60 7.84 7.43
C GLU A 43 -9.40 7.91 6.46
N ASP A 44 -8.19 7.62 6.97
CA ASP A 44 -6.95 7.55 6.19
C ASP A 44 -6.95 6.45 5.12
N PHE A 45 -7.76 5.39 5.25
CA PHE A 45 -7.84 4.31 4.26
C PHE A 45 -9.00 4.50 3.25
N ILE A 46 -10.09 5.13 3.68
CA ILE A 46 -11.25 5.44 2.81
C ILE A 46 -10.90 6.53 1.78
N THR A 47 -9.97 7.42 2.12
CA THR A 47 -9.60 8.57 1.27
C THR A 47 -8.45 8.28 0.30
N LEU A 48 -7.85 7.08 0.32
CA LEU A 48 -6.74 6.73 -0.58
C LEU A 48 -7.16 6.40 -2.01
N ASP A 49 -8.41 6.03 -2.25
CA ASP A 49 -8.86 5.49 -3.55
C ASP A 49 -10.10 6.19 -4.14
N SER A 50 -10.45 7.39 -3.67
CA SER A 50 -11.47 8.20 -4.35
C SER A 50 -10.88 9.18 -5.36
N GLU A 51 -9.80 8.79 -6.05
CA GLU A 51 -9.40 9.50 -7.27
C GLU A 51 -10.49 9.25 -8.32
N GLN A 52 -11.12 10.33 -8.80
CA GLN A 52 -12.10 10.18 -9.86
C GLN A 52 -11.38 9.83 -11.16
N GLU A 53 -12.04 9.11 -12.06
CA GLU A 53 -11.47 8.74 -13.36
C GLU A 53 -10.96 9.97 -14.13
N GLU A 54 -11.63 11.11 -13.98
CA GLU A 54 -11.20 12.40 -14.54
C GLU A 54 -9.87 12.90 -13.96
N ASP A 55 -9.63 12.70 -12.66
CA ASP A 55 -8.40 13.09 -11.99
C ASP A 55 -7.23 12.22 -12.46
N ILE A 56 -7.45 10.91 -12.60
CA ILE A 56 -6.47 9.96 -13.14
C ILE A 56 -6.08 10.35 -14.56
N LEU A 57 -7.06 10.62 -15.43
CA LEU A 57 -6.81 11.00 -16.83
C LEU A 57 -6.08 12.35 -16.94
N ALA A 58 -6.41 13.31 -16.09
CA ALA A 58 -5.71 14.60 -16.04
C ALA A 58 -4.25 14.43 -15.60
N ASP A 59 -4.00 13.55 -14.64
CA ASP A 59 -2.68 13.20 -14.17
C ASP A 59 -1.87 12.46 -15.24
N GLU A 60 -2.46 11.48 -15.92
CA GLU A 60 -1.83 10.78 -17.06
C GLU A 60 -1.44 11.76 -18.17
N ALA A 61 -2.33 12.68 -18.56
CA ALA A 61 -2.03 13.69 -19.57
C ALA A 61 -0.87 14.60 -19.16
N ARG A 62 -0.79 14.96 -17.86
CA ARG A 62 0.33 15.74 -17.32
C ARG A 62 1.64 14.95 -17.37
N TRP A 63 1.60 13.67 -17.01
CA TRP A 63 2.76 12.77 -17.08
C TRP A 63 3.24 12.60 -18.52
N ASP A 64 2.33 12.40 -19.48
CA ASP A 64 2.66 12.27 -20.90
C ASP A 64 3.31 13.53 -21.45
N ALA A 65 2.77 14.71 -21.11
CA ALA A 65 3.34 15.99 -21.53
C ALA A 65 4.76 16.18 -20.97
N GLN A 66 4.98 15.88 -19.68
CA GLN A 66 6.29 15.98 -19.06
C GLN A 66 7.28 14.96 -19.64
N PHE A 67 6.83 13.73 -19.89
CA PHE A 67 7.67 12.69 -20.48
C PHE A 67 8.08 13.08 -21.90
N ALA A 68 7.15 13.53 -22.73
CA ALA A 68 7.42 14.02 -24.08
C ALA A 68 8.42 15.18 -24.08
N ALA A 69 8.28 16.13 -23.15
CA ALA A 69 9.19 17.27 -23.04
C ALA A 69 10.61 16.90 -22.56
N THR A 70 10.79 15.74 -21.91
CA THR A 70 12.06 15.35 -21.27
C THR A 70 12.80 14.20 -21.97
N GLN A 71 12.29 13.68 -23.09
CA GLN A 71 12.84 12.50 -23.77
C GLN A 71 14.35 12.62 -24.10
N ASP A 72 14.79 13.75 -24.65
CA ASP A 72 16.20 13.97 -24.98
C ASP A 72 17.10 14.06 -23.74
N GLY A 73 16.57 14.58 -22.64
CA GLY A 73 17.25 14.61 -21.34
C GLY A 73 17.42 13.19 -20.78
N LEU A 74 16.33 12.42 -20.77
CA LEU A 74 16.32 11.03 -20.32
C LEU A 74 17.25 10.14 -21.17
N LYS A 75 17.27 10.33 -22.49
CA LYS A 75 18.19 9.62 -23.38
C LYS A 75 19.65 9.90 -23.04
N ARG A 76 20.02 11.17 -22.88
CA ARG A 76 21.38 11.55 -22.48
C ARG A 76 21.76 11.01 -21.10
N MET A 77 20.83 11.04 -20.15
CA MET A 77 21.04 10.47 -18.82
C MET A 77 21.28 8.96 -18.89
N ALA A 78 20.48 8.23 -19.68
CA ALA A 78 20.66 6.79 -19.88
C ALA A 78 22.00 6.45 -20.52
N GLU A 79 22.43 7.21 -21.53
CA GLU A 79 23.74 7.06 -22.16
C GLU A 79 24.89 7.34 -21.18
N HIS A 80 24.76 8.39 -20.36
CA HIS A 80 25.73 8.73 -19.32
C HIS A 80 25.87 7.60 -18.29
N VAL A 81 24.76 7.10 -17.74
CA VAL A 81 24.76 6.00 -16.77
C VAL A 81 25.37 4.73 -17.37
N ARG A 82 25.02 4.39 -18.61
CA ARG A 82 25.64 3.25 -19.32
C ARG A 82 27.15 3.41 -19.45
N LYS A 83 27.64 4.62 -19.73
CA LYS A 83 29.07 4.92 -19.78
C LYS A 83 29.73 4.77 -18.40
N GLU A 84 29.09 5.23 -17.34
CA GLU A 84 29.61 5.08 -15.96
C GLU A 84 29.73 3.61 -15.57
N ILE A 85 28.71 2.80 -15.86
CA ILE A 85 28.73 1.35 -15.63
C ILE A 85 29.89 0.69 -16.40
N ARG A 86 30.01 0.96 -17.70
CA ARG A 86 31.08 0.38 -18.54
C ARG A 86 32.49 0.80 -18.10
N THR A 87 32.62 2.01 -17.56
CA THR A 87 33.91 2.54 -17.08
C THR A 87 34.19 2.21 -15.62
N GLY A 88 33.35 1.39 -14.97
CA GLY A 88 33.55 0.97 -13.59
C GLY A 88 33.41 2.10 -12.57
N ARG A 89 32.74 3.20 -12.94
CA ARG A 89 32.49 4.34 -12.04
C ARG A 89 31.25 4.17 -11.16
N THR A 90 30.56 3.04 -11.26
CA THR A 90 29.45 2.70 -10.38
C THR A 90 29.89 1.87 -9.20
N LYS A 91 29.20 2.03 -8.07
CA LYS A 91 29.41 1.24 -6.86
C LYS A 91 28.24 0.27 -6.69
N ALA A 92 28.54 -1.01 -6.55
CA ALA A 92 27.51 -2.00 -6.24
C ALA A 92 26.85 -1.66 -4.90
N MET A 93 25.54 -1.91 -4.78
CA MET A 93 24.77 -1.73 -3.56
C MET A 93 24.26 -3.09 -3.09
N LYS A 94 24.20 -3.30 -1.77
CA LYS A 94 23.64 -4.50 -1.13
C LYS A 94 22.53 -4.10 -0.16
N PHE A 95 21.49 -4.91 -0.10
CA PHE A 95 20.48 -4.81 0.93
C PHE A 95 21.03 -5.24 2.29
N THR A 96 20.69 -4.50 3.34
CA THR A 96 20.94 -4.88 4.73
C THR A 96 19.85 -5.83 5.21
N LYS A 97 20.12 -6.57 6.28
CA LYS A 97 19.12 -7.43 6.94
C LYS A 97 17.90 -6.64 7.47
N SER A 98 18.03 -5.32 7.62
CA SER A 98 16.98 -4.41 8.06
C SER A 98 16.22 -3.75 6.89
N GLY A 99 16.47 -4.16 5.64
CA GLY A 99 15.81 -3.62 4.45
C GLY A 99 16.41 -2.31 3.90
N GLY A 100 17.47 -1.79 4.52
CA GLY A 100 18.20 -0.62 4.00
C GLY A 100 19.14 -0.98 2.84
N MET A 101 19.66 0.01 2.13
CA MET A 101 20.67 -0.17 1.09
C MET A 101 22.01 0.45 1.51
N LYS A 102 23.10 -0.28 1.36
CA LYS A 102 24.47 0.23 1.58
C LYS A 102 25.37 -0.16 0.42
N PRO A 103 26.48 0.56 0.18
CA PRO A 103 27.47 0.11 -0.78
C PRO A 103 28.00 -1.29 -0.42
N ALA A 104 28.18 -2.10 -1.45
CA ALA A 104 28.54 -3.52 -1.39
C ALA A 104 29.90 -3.80 -0.77
#